data_AF-A0A1I1SL96-F1
#
_entry.id   AF-A0A1I1SL96-F1
#
_cell.length_a   1.000
_cell.length_b   1.000
_cell.length_c   1.000
_cell.angle_alpha   90.00
_cell.angle_beta   90.00
_cell.angle_gamma   90.00
#
_symmetry.space_group_name_H-M   'P 1'
#
loop_
_entity.id
_entity.type
_entity.pdbx_description
1 polymer ?
#
loop_
_entity_poly.entity_id
_entity_poly.type
_entity_poly.pdbx_seq_one_letter_code
_entity_poly.pdbx_strand_id
1 'polypeptide(L)'
;MRYRDRPAEGHVQPAATEQVTRYRYDPLGRRIDKADAFGHIRFLYDGDLLTGELRGSRLSEYLYEPGSFVPLAKLESEWKGDGAEKSGPKLLHAAYFIE
;
A
#
# COMPACT_ATOMS: atom_id res chain seq x y z
N MET A 1 -6.26 -50.60 -39.10
CA MET A 1 -6.12 -49.18 -38.75
C MET A 1 -5.38 -49.09 -37.42
N ARG A 2 -4.25 -48.37 -37.38
CA ARG A 2 -3.45 -48.20 -36.16
C ARG A 2 -3.97 -47.01 -35.36
N TYR A 3 -4.13 -47.18 -34.05
CA TYR A 3 -4.34 -46.06 -33.13
C TYR A 3 -3.15 -45.10 -33.27
N ARG A 4 -3.42 -43.89 -33.76
CA ARG A 4 -2.42 -42.83 -33.82
C ARG A 4 -2.42 -42.17 -32.44
N ASP A 5 -1.30 -42.24 -31.75
CA ASP A 5 -1.07 -41.55 -30.48
C ASP A 5 -1.48 -40.08 -30.61
N ARG A 6 -2.41 -39.65 -29.75
CA ARG A 6 -2.76 -38.25 -29.57
C ARG A 6 -1.58 -37.60 -28.86
N PRO A 7 -0.92 -36.56 -29.43
CA PRO A 7 0.14 -35.88 -28.71
C PRO A 7 -0.48 -35.24 -27.46
N ALA A 8 0.10 -35.48 -26.30
CA ALA A 8 -0.27 -34.80 -25.08
C ALA A 8 -0.05 -33.31 -25.31
N GLU A 9 -1.14 -32.54 -25.29
CA GLU A 9 -1.08 -31.09 -25.26
C GLU A 9 -0.21 -30.69 -24.06
N GLY A 10 0.91 -30.03 -24.36
CA GLY A 10 1.79 -29.49 -23.35
C GLY A 10 0.99 -28.58 -22.43
N HIS A 11 0.70 -29.05 -21.23
CA HIS A 11 0.27 -28.19 -20.15
C HIS A 11 1.41 -27.23 -19.86
N VAL A 12 1.36 -26.05 -20.48
CA VAL A 12 2.13 -24.90 -20.03
C VAL A 12 1.58 -24.60 -18.64
N GLN A 13 2.23 -25.15 -17.62
CA GLN A 13 2.01 -24.70 -16.25
C GLN A 13 2.39 -23.22 -16.26
N PRO A 14 1.47 -22.30 -15.91
CA PRO A 14 1.86 -20.92 -15.76
C PRO A 14 2.98 -20.92 -14.73
N ALA A 15 4.12 -20.31 -15.09
CA ALA A 15 5.23 -20.16 -14.17
C ALA A 15 4.69 -19.48 -12.92
N ALA A 16 4.58 -20.22 -11.82
CA ALA A 16 4.08 -19.68 -10.57
C ALA A 16 5.13 -18.70 -10.06
N THR A 17 4.84 -17.40 -10.12
CA THR A 17 5.69 -16.39 -9.51
C THR A 17 5.44 -16.40 -8.01
N GLU A 18 6.44 -16.81 -7.23
CA GLU A 18 6.40 -16.70 -5.77
C GLU A 18 6.75 -15.26 -5.36
N GLN A 19 5.90 -14.63 -4.54
CA GLN A 19 6.14 -13.29 -3.98
C GLN A 19 6.07 -13.34 -2.45
N VAL A 20 7.18 -13.00 -1.79
CA VAL A 20 7.25 -12.90 -0.33
C VAL A 20 6.91 -11.49 0.11
N THR A 21 5.94 -11.36 1.02
CA THR A 21 5.60 -10.10 1.69
C THR A 21 5.80 -10.26 3.20
N ARG A 22 6.48 -9.30 3.82
CA ARG A 22 6.74 -9.23 5.26
C ARG A 22 5.89 -8.13 5.89
N TYR A 23 5.37 -8.38 7.08
CA TYR A 23 4.54 -7.45 7.82
C TYR A 23 5.13 -7.23 9.21
N ARG A 24 5.04 -5.99 9.71
CA ARG A 24 5.36 -5.67 11.11
C ARG A 24 4.13 -5.06 11.77
N TYR A 25 3.99 -5.32 13.06
CA TYR A 25 2.86 -4.90 13.86
C TYR A 25 3.31 -4.17 15.13
N ASP A 26 2.48 -3.25 15.61
CA ASP A 26 2.62 -2.68 16.95
C ASP A 26 2.00 -3.61 18.03
N PRO A 27 2.16 -3.31 19.34
CA PRO A 27 1.61 -4.14 20.41
C PRO A 27 0.08 -4.27 20.42
N LEU A 28 -0.65 -3.37 19.74
CA LEU A 28 -2.10 -3.44 19.59
C LEU A 28 -2.50 -4.33 18.40
N GLY A 29 -1.53 -4.91 17.68
CA GLY A 29 -1.78 -5.79 16.54
C GLY A 29 -2.06 -5.04 15.24
N ARG A 30 -1.80 -3.73 15.17
CA ARG A 30 -2.00 -2.93 13.94
C ARG A 30 -0.76 -2.99 13.08
N ARG A 31 -0.94 -3.06 11.76
CA ARG A 31 0.16 -3.16 10.81
C ARG A 31 0.88 -1.83 10.71
N ILE A 32 2.16 -1.75 11.08
CA ILE A 32 2.98 -0.54 11.00
C ILE A 32 3.91 -0.51 9.78
N ASP A 33 4.19 -1.68 9.20
CA ASP A 33 5.04 -1.81 8.01
C ASP A 33 4.59 -3.00 7.16
N LYS A 34 4.65 -2.82 5.84
CA LYS A 34 4.54 -3.89 4.83
C LYS A 34 5.74 -3.76 3.91
N ALA A 35 6.49 -4.84 3.70
CA ALA A 35 7.61 -4.86 2.77
C ALA A 35 7.52 -6.06 1.82
N ASP A 36 7.69 -5.82 0.52
CA ASP A 36 7.80 -6.84 -0.52
C ASP A 36 8.97 -6.53 -1.46
N ALA A 37 9.11 -7.30 -2.54
CA ALA A 37 10.17 -7.10 -3.53
C ALA A 37 10.12 -5.72 -4.23
N PHE A 38 9.00 -5.01 -4.16
CA PHE A 38 8.76 -3.74 -4.85
C PHE A 38 8.86 -2.52 -3.92
N GLY A 39 9.10 -2.73 -2.63
CA GLY A 39 9.33 -1.65 -1.67
C GLY A 39 8.64 -1.89 -0.33
N HIS A 40 8.44 -0.80 0.41
CA HIS A 40 7.75 -0.84 1.69
C HIS A 40 6.71 0.28 1.82
N ILE A 41 5.71 0.01 2.65
CA ILE A 41 4.65 0.95 3.04
C ILE A 41 4.68 1.04 4.56
N ARG A 42 4.83 2.25 5.09
CA ARG A 42 4.65 2.52 6.52
C ARG A 42 3.25 3.04 6.76
N PHE A 43 2.61 2.57 7.82
CA PHE A 43 1.27 2.99 8.23
C PHE A 43 1.38 3.87 9.47
N LEU A 44 0.66 4.99 9.46
CA LEU A 44 0.63 6.00 10.52
C LEU A 44 -0.75 5.97 11.18
N TYR A 45 -0.79 6.00 12.50
CA TYR A 45 -2.02 5.93 13.28
C TYR A 45 -2.11 7.07 14.28
N ASP A 46 -3.32 7.62 14.48
CA ASP A 46 -3.68 8.47 15.60
C ASP A 46 -4.83 7.81 16.38
N GLY A 47 -4.57 7.41 17.63
CA GLY A 47 -5.45 6.46 18.30
C GLY A 47 -5.68 5.24 17.40
N ASP A 48 -6.94 4.87 17.16
CA ASP A 48 -7.32 3.75 16.28
C ASP A 48 -7.48 4.14 14.80
N LEU A 49 -7.35 5.42 14.45
CA LEU A 49 -7.52 5.91 13.09
C LEU A 49 -6.23 5.73 12.29
N LEU A 50 -6.33 5.16 11.09
CA LEU A 50 -5.25 5.16 10.11
C LEU A 50 -5.17 6.57 9.50
N THR A 51 -4.18 7.37 9.90
CA THR A 51 -4.05 8.75 9.44
C THR A 51 -3.18 8.88 8.20
N GLY A 52 -2.33 7.89 7.91
CA GLY A 52 -1.60 7.92 6.65
C GLY A 52 -0.81 6.68 6.27
N GLU A 53 -0.36 6.69 5.02
CA GLU A 53 0.50 5.69 4.41
C GLU A 53 1.68 6.36 3.71
N LEU A 54 2.89 5.96 4.06
CA LEU A 54 4.11 6.45 3.40
C LEU A 54 4.70 5.34 2.52
N ARG A 55 4.78 5.60 1.22
CA ARG A 55 5.41 4.73 0.23
C ARG A 55 6.50 5.50 -0.51
N GLY A 56 7.76 5.25 -0.16
CA GLY A 56 8.87 6.05 -0.69
C GLY A 56 8.72 7.51 -0.26
N SER A 57 8.67 8.44 -1.22
CA SER A 57 8.39 9.86 -0.99
C SER A 57 6.91 10.22 -1.13
N ARG A 58 5.99 9.27 -1.34
CA ARG A 58 4.55 9.58 -1.43
C ARG A 58 3.87 9.34 -0.09
N LEU A 59 3.24 10.37 0.44
CA LEU A 59 2.39 10.32 1.63
C LEU A 59 0.92 10.40 1.21
N SER A 60 0.16 9.40 1.62
CA SER A 60 -1.30 9.42 1.57
C SER A 60 -1.84 9.74 2.96
N GLU A 61 -2.63 10.79 3.13
CA GLU A 61 -3.27 11.17 4.39
C GLU A 61 -4.78 10.97 4.32
N TYR A 62 -5.39 10.49 5.41
CA TYR A 62 -6.82 10.24 5.50
C TYR A 62 -7.45 11.23 6.49
N LEU A 63 -8.45 11.97 6.01
CA LEU A 63 -9.26 12.88 6.82
C LEU A 63 -10.58 12.19 7.19
N TYR A 64 -11.00 12.35 8.43
CA TYR A 64 -12.21 11.73 8.98
C TYR A 64 -13.18 12.76 9.54
N GLU A 65 -14.45 12.40 9.64
CA GLU A 65 -15.42 13.16 10.42
C GLU A 65 -15.00 13.24 11.90
N PRO A 66 -15.24 14.36 12.60
CA PRO A 66 -14.87 14.50 14.00
C PRO A 66 -15.48 13.42 14.90
N GLY A 67 -14.63 12.73 15.68
CA GLY A 67 -15.07 11.73 16.65
C GLY A 67 -15.66 10.45 16.03
N SER A 68 -15.41 10.22 14.74
CA SER A 68 -15.97 9.12 13.96
C SER A 68 -14.87 8.40 13.18
N PHE A 69 -15.21 7.23 12.65
CA PHE A 69 -14.37 6.45 11.72
C PHE A 69 -14.80 6.64 10.26
N VAL A 70 -15.69 7.60 9.97
CA VAL A 70 -16.18 7.92 8.62
C VAL A 70 -15.13 8.73 7.88
N PRO A 71 -14.54 8.22 6.78
CA PRO A 71 -13.55 8.95 6.01
C PRO A 71 -14.22 10.04 5.15
N LEU A 72 -13.67 11.24 5.17
CA LEU A 72 -14.11 12.38 4.35
C LEU A 72 -13.29 12.49 3.08
N ALA A 73 -11.98 12.36 3.18
CA ALA A 73 -11.10 12.55 2.05
C ALA A 73 -9.79 11.78 2.19
N LYS A 74 -9.18 11.48 1.05
CA LYS A 74 -7.79 11.07 0.93
C LYS A 74 -6.98 12.16 0.23
N LEU A 75 -5.91 12.61 0.86
CA LEU A 75 -4.95 13.57 0.34
C LEU A 75 -3.65 12.87 -0.04
N GLU A 76 -3.04 13.28 -1.16
CA GLU A 76 -1.77 12.74 -1.62
C GLU A 76 -0.72 13.85 -1.70
N SER A 77 0.44 13.64 -1.09
CA SER A 77 1.52 14.61 -1.06
C SER A 77 2.88 13.95 -1.25
N GLU A 78 3.87 14.75 -1.63
CA GLU A 78 5.26 14.32 -1.62
C GLU A 78 5.87 14.62 -0.24
N TRP A 79 6.27 13.57 0.47
CA TRP A 79 7.04 13.60 1.69
C TRP A 79 8.54 13.70 1.39
N LYS A 80 9.10 14.87 1.67
CA LYS A 80 10.56 15.05 1.79
C LYS A 80 10.93 14.74 3.24
N GLY A 81 11.67 13.65 3.46
CA GLY A 81 12.17 13.30 4.79
C GLY A 81 13.03 14.40 5.43
N ASP A 82 13.35 14.22 6.71
CA ASP A 82 13.94 15.23 7.62
C ASP A 82 15.31 15.85 7.20
N GLY A 83 15.82 15.53 6.01
CA GLY A 83 17.02 16.13 5.41
C GLY A 83 16.77 17.34 4.50
N ALA A 84 15.53 17.83 4.37
CA ALA A 84 15.21 18.98 3.55
C ALA A 84 14.79 20.20 4.40
N GLU A 85 15.67 21.19 4.41
CA GLU A 85 15.38 22.55 4.88
C GLU A 85 14.07 23.09 4.25
N LYS A 86 13.12 23.45 5.13
CA LYS A 86 12.06 24.46 4.95
C LYS A 86 11.24 24.42 3.66
N SER A 87 10.68 23.27 3.30
CA SER A 87 9.49 23.21 2.46
C SER A 87 8.60 22.10 3.00
N GLY A 88 7.42 22.47 3.52
CA GLY A 88 6.41 21.48 3.93
C GLY A 88 6.05 20.52 2.80
N PRO A 89 5.31 19.43 3.10
CA PRO A 89 4.90 18.46 2.09
C PRO A 89 4.24 19.20 0.93
N LYS A 90 4.76 18.97 -0.28
CA LYS A 90 4.16 19.57 -1.47
C LYS A 90 2.87 18.81 -1.74
N LEU A 91 1.75 19.44 -1.40
CA LEU A 91 0.43 18.90 -1.70
C LEU A 91 0.29 18.82 -3.22
N LEU A 92 0.27 17.59 -3.74
CA LEU A 92 -0.20 17.36 -5.09
C LEU A 92 -1.72 17.44 -4.96
N HIS A 93 -2.34 18.43 -5.60
CA HIS A 93 -3.78 18.69 -5.45
C HIS A 93 -4.59 17.51 -5.97
N ALA A 94 -4.82 16.54 -5.11
CA ALA A 94 -5.61 15.35 -5.34
C ALA A 94 -6.25 14.99 -4.00
N ALA A 95 -7.28 15.75 -3.64
CA ALA A 95 -8.21 15.39 -2.59
C ALA A 95 -9.34 14.59 -3.25
N TYR A 96 -9.46 13.32 -2.88
CA TYR A 96 -10.57 12.48 -3.31
C TYR A 96 -11.53 12.38 -2.14
N PHE A 97 -12.76 12.84 -2.31
CA PHE A 97 -13.84 12.52 -1.39
C PHE A 97 -14.11 11.02 -1.46
N ILE A 98 -14.32 10.41 -0.30
CA ILE A 98 -14.64 8.98 -0.21
C ILE A 98 -16.16 8.90 -0.06
N GLU A 99 -16.85 8.48 -1.13
CA GLU A 99 -18.32 8.24 -1.15
C GLU A 99 -18.67 6.82 -0.71
#